data_AF-A0A6F8Z0U5-F1
#
_entry.id   AF-A0A6F8Z0U5-F1
#
_cell.length_a   1.000
_cell.length_b   1.000
_cell.length_c   1.000
_cell.angle_alpha   90.00
_cell.angle_beta   90.00
_cell.angle_gamma   90.00
#
_symmetry.space_group_name_H-M   'P 1'
#
loop_
_entity.id
_entity.type
_entity.pdbx_description
1 polymer ?
#
loop_
_entity_poly.entity_id
_entity_poly.type
_entity_poly.pdbx_seq_one_letter_code
_entity_poly.pdbx_strand_id
1 'polypeptide(L)'
;MRIIPDSIARRLARRRALRAMAAVSLAGILAGILAGMVATSGASASAGGSDHRSGGWSGGDKPRVILMHDPELDDQNTLVRYLLYSNEFNTEGLVYSSSGVHWAGDGEGTLWYVPGREYTRFGLNLCPCTSWRWKPGERFIEEAVDIYARVYPNLRQHAGGYPSPKELRSRIYNGNIEFDGDISKDTAGSNLVRQSLLDNRPGPVYLLTGAGQSTIARALKSIKDQYENTPSWPRIYQKVSQKAIIQSFGDQDGTYASYIGQNWPDIEFRQMSTSIWGYGARNAVLPQDARYLSAAWTKANVSDVGPFGEYYRVWGDGKQMVEGDVFDHFGYSGLTTEQLRAMGYVVWTPPQEKGSWISEGDTSIFMNLVDNGLRGYVDASYGGWGGRDANDVDPNGVPSRNYAASRWFGAAQQDFAARMRWTVTSRHAKANHAPTARVAGQLDRTVKPGQTVLLTGVTSDPDHDKVTSGWWQYTDADTYPGTVTIDQISRGQHQNVVKIRVPADAAPGQTIHLVLQATDDGAPALTSYQRVVLTVRG
;
A
#
# COMPACT_ATOMS: atom_id res chain seq x y z
N MET A 1 -68.94 26.10 -28.27
CA MET A 1 -67.73 25.35 -28.69
C MET A 1 -66.63 25.70 -27.71
N ARG A 2 -65.92 24.69 -27.21
CA ARG A 2 -65.35 24.60 -25.86
C ARG A 2 -64.18 25.57 -25.59
N ILE A 3 -64.27 26.20 -24.43
CA ILE A 3 -63.24 26.90 -23.67
C ILE A 3 -62.20 25.85 -23.23
N ILE A 4 -60.92 26.07 -23.55
CA ILE A 4 -59.80 25.25 -23.05
C ILE A 4 -59.04 26.07 -21.98
N PRO A 5 -58.68 25.47 -20.83
CA PRO A 5 -58.44 26.19 -19.59
C PRO A 5 -56.98 26.49 -19.27
N ASP A 6 -56.87 27.50 -18.42
CA ASP A 6 -55.74 28.23 -17.86
C ASP A 6 -54.74 27.40 -17.02
N SER A 7 -54.11 26.38 -17.60
CA SER A 7 -53.19 25.48 -16.88
C SER A 7 -51.77 25.33 -17.47
N ILE A 8 -51.42 26.10 -18.51
CA ILE A 8 -50.07 26.04 -19.11
C ILE A 8 -49.19 27.26 -18.72
N ALA A 9 -49.79 28.34 -18.21
CA ALA A 9 -49.04 29.52 -17.72
C ALA A 9 -48.48 29.35 -16.29
N ARG A 10 -48.92 28.35 -15.51
CA ARG A 10 -48.41 28.08 -14.14
C ARG A 10 -47.32 27.01 -14.03
N ARG A 11 -46.91 26.38 -15.15
CA ARG A 11 -45.78 25.41 -15.16
C ARG A 11 -44.44 25.99 -15.63
N LEU A 12 -44.38 27.24 -16.06
CA LEU A 12 -43.13 27.91 -16.44
C LEU A 12 -42.57 28.87 -15.36
N ALA A 13 -43.35 29.23 -14.34
CA ALA A 13 -42.89 30.04 -13.21
C ALA A 13 -42.32 29.22 -12.03
N ARG A 14 -42.52 27.88 -11.99
CA ARG A 14 -41.89 26.99 -10.98
C ARG A 14 -40.56 26.36 -11.43
N ARG A 15 -40.08 26.65 -12.64
CA ARG A 15 -38.76 26.21 -13.16
C ARG A 15 -37.64 27.25 -13.03
N ARG A 16 -37.91 28.41 -12.43
CA ARG A 16 -36.89 29.44 -12.10
C ARG A 16 -36.63 29.62 -10.60
N ALA A 17 -37.32 28.87 -9.72
CA ALA A 17 -37.03 28.81 -8.28
C ALA A 17 -36.40 27.48 -7.82
N LEU A 18 -36.02 26.61 -8.77
CA LEU A 18 -35.35 25.32 -8.51
C LEU A 18 -33.96 25.23 -9.18
N ARG A 19 -33.38 26.38 -9.55
CA ARG A 19 -31.99 26.51 -10.04
C ARG A 19 -31.06 27.25 -9.06
N ALA A 20 -31.42 27.28 -7.77
CA ALA A 20 -30.56 27.80 -6.70
C ALA A 20 -30.38 26.80 -5.52
N MET A 21 -30.71 25.52 -5.71
CA MET A 21 -30.42 24.43 -4.76
C MET A 21 -29.95 23.18 -5.50
N ALA A 22 -28.85 23.31 -6.23
CA ALA A 22 -28.06 22.21 -6.77
C ALA A 22 -26.59 22.64 -6.85
N ALA A 23 -26.08 23.10 -5.71
CA ALA A 23 -24.68 23.28 -5.39
C ALA A 23 -24.63 23.29 -3.86
N VAL A 24 -23.65 22.59 -3.28
CA VAL A 24 -23.54 22.23 -1.85
C VAL A 24 -24.26 20.93 -1.48
N SER A 25 -23.53 19.82 -1.62
CA SER A 25 -23.35 18.78 -0.59
C SER A 25 -22.24 17.82 -1.06
N LEU A 26 -21.04 18.37 -1.21
CA LEU A 26 -19.78 17.63 -1.32
C LEU A 26 -18.79 18.29 -0.37
N ALA A 27 -19.12 18.27 0.93
CA ALA A 27 -18.28 18.71 2.03
C ALA A 27 -19.01 18.37 3.33
N GLY A 28 -18.59 17.32 4.01
CA GLY A 28 -19.21 16.88 5.24
C GLY A 28 -18.41 15.76 5.89
N ILE A 29 -17.17 16.05 6.28
CA ILE A 29 -16.52 15.60 7.51
C ILE A 29 -15.37 16.60 7.73
N LEU A 30 -15.61 17.61 8.58
CA LEU A 30 -14.55 18.32 9.26
C LEU A 30 -15.10 19.00 10.51
N ALA A 31 -14.29 18.94 11.57
CA ALA A 31 -14.35 19.66 12.83
C ALA A 31 -15.24 19.07 13.93
N GLY A 32 -14.60 18.26 14.76
CA GLY A 32 -14.84 18.19 16.19
C GLY A 32 -13.59 17.73 16.90
N ILE A 33 -12.71 18.66 17.29
CA ILE A 33 -11.93 18.71 18.55
C ILE A 33 -11.05 19.97 18.48
N LEU A 34 -11.34 20.92 19.36
CA LEU A 34 -10.51 22.10 19.63
C LEU A 34 -9.68 21.84 20.90
N ALA A 35 -8.39 22.14 20.78
CA ALA A 35 -7.46 22.66 21.78
C ALA A 35 -7.23 21.91 23.10
N GLY A 36 -6.00 21.40 23.22
CA GLY A 36 -5.32 21.10 24.48
C GLY A 36 -3.80 21.02 24.25
N MET A 37 -3.15 22.16 24.00
CA MET A 37 -1.69 22.25 23.97
C MET A 37 -1.14 22.22 25.39
N VAL A 38 -0.37 21.19 25.73
CA VAL A 38 0.62 21.25 26.81
C VAL A 38 1.96 20.83 26.21
N ALA A 39 2.86 21.81 26.12
CA ALA A 39 4.26 21.57 25.76
C ALA A 39 4.93 20.77 26.88
N THR A 40 5.48 19.61 26.55
CA THR A 40 6.46 18.92 27.40
C THR A 40 7.77 18.83 26.65
N SER A 41 8.76 19.57 27.14
CA SER A 41 10.15 19.53 26.68
C SER A 41 10.80 18.23 27.14
N GLY A 42 10.93 17.27 26.23
CA GLY A 42 11.70 16.04 26.42
C GLY A 42 13.15 16.23 25.99
N ALA A 43 14.07 16.14 26.95
CA ALA A 43 15.51 16.24 26.73
C ALA A 43 16.04 15.08 25.86
N SER A 44 16.90 15.43 24.90
CA SER A 44 17.62 14.52 24.03
C SER A 44 18.76 13.82 24.78
N ALA A 45 18.68 12.48 24.88
CA ALA A 45 19.80 11.65 25.28
C ALA A 45 20.52 11.13 24.02
N SER A 46 21.76 11.54 23.87
CA SER A 46 22.69 11.06 22.84
C SER A 46 23.14 9.63 23.16
N ALA A 47 23.05 8.74 22.17
CA ALA A 47 23.66 7.41 22.24
C ALA A 47 24.62 7.22 21.05
N GLY A 48 25.81 6.73 21.38
CA GLY A 48 27.02 6.70 20.57
C GLY A 48 26.90 5.95 19.24
N GLY A 49 27.72 6.41 18.30
CA GLY A 49 27.84 5.83 16.97
C GLY A 49 28.48 4.44 16.97
N SER A 50 28.06 3.65 16.00
CA SER A 50 28.88 2.59 15.44
C SER A 50 28.61 2.48 13.93
N ASP A 51 29.67 2.12 13.25
CA ASP A 51 29.93 2.20 11.81
C ASP A 51 29.08 1.20 11.01
N HIS A 52 28.22 1.67 10.11
CA HIS A 52 27.37 0.81 9.27
C HIS A 52 27.66 0.99 7.77
N ARG A 53 27.94 -0.13 7.11
CA ARG A 53 28.14 -0.28 5.67
C ARG A 53 26.78 -0.37 4.96
N SER A 54 26.64 0.39 3.86
CA SER A 54 25.75 0.19 2.69
C SER A 54 24.28 -0.22 2.90
N GLY A 55 23.39 0.78 2.99
CA GLY A 55 22.32 1.04 2.00
C GLY A 55 21.20 0.04 1.67
N GLY A 56 21.11 -1.09 2.36
CA GLY A 56 19.92 -1.96 2.44
C GLY A 56 19.74 -2.40 3.89
N TRP A 57 18.67 -3.14 4.20
CA TRP A 57 18.44 -3.69 5.55
C TRP A 57 19.75 -4.20 6.16
N SER A 58 20.15 -3.59 7.29
CA SER A 58 21.47 -3.81 7.87
C SER A 58 21.69 -5.31 8.12
N GLY A 59 22.61 -5.93 7.37
CA GLY A 59 23.01 -7.33 7.57
C GLY A 59 22.29 -8.39 6.73
N GLY A 60 21.44 -8.01 5.75
CA GLY A 60 20.72 -8.99 4.92
C GLY A 60 19.39 -9.47 5.51
N ASP A 61 18.91 -8.84 6.60
CA ASP A 61 17.63 -9.17 7.22
C ASP A 61 16.48 -8.39 6.57
N LYS A 62 15.82 -9.01 5.59
CA LYS A 62 14.57 -8.52 4.98
C LYS A 62 13.50 -8.19 6.04
N PRO A 63 12.58 -7.25 5.78
CA PRO A 63 11.51 -6.93 6.72
C PRO A 63 10.68 -8.17 7.00
N ARG A 64 10.39 -8.39 8.28
CA ARG A 64 9.51 -9.44 8.75
C ARG A 64 8.08 -8.99 8.52
N VAL A 65 7.31 -9.72 7.73
CA VAL A 65 5.95 -9.32 7.35
C VAL A 65 4.94 -10.42 7.64
N ILE A 66 3.77 -10.02 8.12
CA ILE A 66 2.57 -10.87 8.17
C ILE A 66 1.53 -10.14 7.33
N LEU A 67 1.10 -10.75 6.23
CA LEU A 67 0.13 -10.20 5.30
C LEU A 67 -1.26 -10.75 5.60
N MET A 68 -2.25 -9.87 5.72
CA MET A 68 -3.63 -10.20 6.09
C MET A 68 -4.60 -9.65 5.05
N HIS A 69 -5.45 -10.53 4.52
CA HIS A 69 -6.38 -10.21 3.45
C HIS A 69 -7.71 -10.92 3.65
N ASP A 70 -8.78 -10.29 3.19
CA ASP A 70 -10.09 -10.87 3.00
C ASP A 70 -10.29 -11.21 1.51
N PRO A 71 -11.28 -12.03 1.12
CA PRO A 71 -11.40 -12.53 -0.26
C PRO A 71 -12.02 -11.51 -1.23
N GLU A 72 -11.61 -10.24 -1.15
CA GLU A 72 -11.95 -9.25 -2.18
C GLU A 72 -11.09 -9.47 -3.45
N LEU A 73 -11.58 -8.98 -4.59
CA LEU A 73 -10.91 -9.12 -5.87
C LEU A 73 -9.57 -8.37 -5.92
N ASP A 74 -9.42 -7.27 -5.18
CA ASP A 74 -8.20 -6.48 -5.16
C ASP A 74 -7.19 -6.96 -4.12
N ASP A 75 -7.61 -7.59 -3.03
CA ASP A 75 -6.75 -8.45 -2.21
C ASP A 75 -6.13 -9.57 -3.06
N GLN A 76 -6.91 -10.19 -3.94
CA GLN A 76 -6.41 -11.22 -4.86
C GLN A 76 -5.33 -10.66 -5.80
N ASN A 77 -5.57 -9.51 -6.43
CA ASN A 77 -4.58 -8.88 -7.31
C ASN A 77 -3.34 -8.40 -6.53
N THR A 78 -3.53 -7.83 -5.35
CA THR A 78 -2.47 -7.43 -4.43
C THR A 78 -1.60 -8.63 -4.04
N LEU A 79 -2.19 -9.79 -3.77
CA LEU A 79 -1.48 -11.01 -3.44
C LEU A 79 -0.62 -11.51 -4.62
N VAL A 80 -1.10 -11.40 -5.87
CA VAL A 80 -0.28 -11.70 -7.06
C VAL A 80 0.96 -10.84 -7.06
N ARG A 81 0.82 -9.52 -6.90
CA ARG A 81 1.98 -8.62 -6.83
C ARG A 81 2.87 -8.99 -5.65
N TYR A 82 2.35 -9.10 -4.44
CA TYR A 82 3.12 -9.43 -3.25
C TYR A 82 3.97 -10.69 -3.45
N LEU A 83 3.41 -11.77 -4.02
CA LEU A 83 4.15 -13.01 -4.29
C LEU A 83 5.30 -12.80 -5.27
N LEU A 84 5.15 -11.94 -6.27
CA LEU A 84 6.22 -11.57 -7.19
C LEU A 84 7.31 -10.69 -6.55
N TYR A 85 7.02 -10.03 -5.43
CA TYR A 85 7.97 -9.28 -4.60
C TYR A 85 8.39 -10.02 -3.33
N SER A 86 7.95 -11.27 -3.13
CA SER A 86 8.24 -12.02 -1.90
C SER A 86 9.73 -12.26 -1.67
N ASN A 87 10.56 -12.12 -2.70
CA ASN A 87 12.02 -12.10 -2.55
C ASN A 87 12.55 -10.89 -1.76
N GLU A 88 11.76 -9.84 -1.56
CA GLU A 88 12.14 -8.65 -0.79
C GLU A 88 11.76 -8.76 0.69
N PHE A 89 11.01 -9.79 1.10
CA PHE A 89 10.44 -9.92 2.43
C PHE A 89 10.85 -11.21 3.13
N ASN A 90 10.80 -11.20 4.47
CA ASN A 90 10.70 -12.41 5.27
C ASN A 90 9.23 -12.64 5.64
N THR A 91 8.51 -13.36 4.78
CA THR A 91 7.08 -13.65 4.95
C THR A 91 6.84 -14.65 6.08
N GLU A 92 6.28 -14.19 7.19
CA GLU A 92 5.99 -15.03 8.36
C GLU A 92 4.59 -15.62 8.36
N GLY A 93 3.67 -14.98 7.63
CA GLY A 93 2.30 -15.45 7.46
C GLY A 93 1.58 -14.78 6.28
N LEU A 94 0.76 -15.57 5.61
CA LEU A 94 -0.32 -15.15 4.72
C LEU A 94 -1.62 -15.54 5.43
N VAL A 95 -2.40 -14.56 5.86
CA VAL A 95 -3.47 -14.78 6.85
C VAL A 95 -4.80 -14.34 6.28
N TYR A 96 -5.78 -15.25 6.29
CA TYR A 96 -7.17 -14.88 6.08
C TYR A 96 -7.67 -14.04 7.26
N SER A 97 -8.27 -12.90 7.00
CA SER A 97 -8.88 -12.05 8.04
C SER A 97 -10.25 -11.57 7.58
N SER A 98 -11.15 -11.24 8.50
CA SER A 98 -12.41 -10.56 8.17
C SER A 98 -12.22 -9.06 7.99
N SER A 99 -13.20 -8.42 7.38
CA SER A 99 -13.36 -6.97 7.34
C SER A 99 -14.85 -6.59 7.51
N GLY A 100 -15.15 -5.29 7.46
CA GLY A 100 -16.52 -4.81 7.37
C GLY A 100 -17.21 -5.09 6.02
N VAL A 101 -16.50 -5.64 5.03
CA VAL A 101 -17.02 -5.98 3.70
C VAL A 101 -16.97 -7.49 3.38
N HIS A 102 -16.18 -8.29 4.11
CA HIS A 102 -16.15 -9.75 3.97
C HIS A 102 -15.98 -10.45 5.32
N TRP A 103 -16.82 -11.45 5.60
CA TRP A 103 -16.67 -12.35 6.76
C TRP A 103 -17.39 -13.68 6.54
N ALA A 104 -16.82 -14.76 7.09
CA ALA A 104 -17.19 -16.14 6.78
C ALA A 104 -18.46 -16.63 7.49
N GLY A 105 -18.77 -16.06 8.65
CA GLY A 105 -19.70 -16.64 9.61
C GLY A 105 -19.04 -17.70 10.48
N ASP A 106 -19.77 -18.14 11.50
CA ASP A 106 -19.35 -19.21 12.41
C ASP A 106 -19.71 -20.62 11.92
N GLY A 107 -20.48 -20.73 10.83
CA GLY A 107 -20.99 -22.01 10.32
C GLY A 107 -22.17 -22.60 11.10
N GLU A 108 -22.62 -21.93 12.17
CA GLU A 108 -23.72 -22.38 13.04
C GLU A 108 -25.04 -21.66 12.73
N GLY A 109 -25.04 -20.77 11.73
CA GLY A 109 -26.21 -20.01 11.32
C GLY A 109 -26.49 -18.78 12.19
N THR A 110 -25.49 -18.32 12.95
CA THR A 110 -25.62 -17.08 13.73
C THR A 110 -25.82 -15.89 12.81
N LEU A 111 -26.86 -15.11 13.09
CA LEU A 111 -27.17 -13.89 12.38
C LEU A 111 -26.32 -12.73 12.91
N TRP A 112 -25.56 -12.09 12.02
CA TRP A 112 -24.67 -10.98 12.34
C TRP A 112 -25.08 -9.69 11.61
N TYR A 113 -24.92 -8.57 12.32
CA TYR A 113 -25.23 -7.24 11.82
C TYR A 113 -24.46 -6.16 12.58
N VAL A 114 -23.72 -5.37 11.84
CA VAL A 114 -23.04 -4.14 12.30
C VAL A 114 -23.57 -2.94 11.49
N PRO A 115 -24.07 -1.86 12.14
CA PRO A 115 -24.51 -0.65 11.45
C PRO A 115 -23.41 0.03 10.64
N GLY A 116 -23.74 0.60 9.47
CA GLY A 116 -22.81 1.41 8.67
C GLY A 116 -21.90 0.61 7.71
N ARG A 117 -22.00 -0.72 7.72
CA ARG A 117 -21.34 -1.61 6.75
C ARG A 117 -22.03 -1.60 5.39
N GLU A 118 -21.36 -2.17 4.40
CA GLU A 118 -21.76 -2.12 2.99
C GLU A 118 -23.21 -2.56 2.74
N TYR A 119 -23.68 -3.62 3.41
CA TYR A 119 -25.07 -4.09 3.34
C TYR A 119 -26.14 -3.13 3.90
N THR A 120 -25.72 -2.03 4.54
CA THR A 120 -26.59 -0.92 5.00
C THR A 120 -26.36 0.38 4.24
N ARG A 121 -25.30 0.48 3.43
CA ARG A 121 -24.99 1.68 2.64
C ARG A 121 -26.02 1.82 1.52
N PHE A 122 -26.11 3.03 0.95
CA PHE A 122 -27.01 3.31 -0.17
C PHE A 122 -28.50 3.03 0.09
N GLY A 123 -28.92 3.00 1.36
CA GLY A 123 -30.31 2.68 1.76
C GLY A 123 -30.65 1.19 1.67
N LEU A 124 -29.64 0.33 1.58
CA LEU A 124 -29.80 -1.12 1.56
C LEU A 124 -30.10 -1.67 2.97
N ASN A 125 -30.69 -2.85 3.02
CA ASN A 125 -30.93 -3.60 4.25
C ASN A 125 -30.80 -5.11 3.96
N LEU A 126 -29.60 -5.54 3.56
CA LEU A 126 -29.35 -6.89 3.07
C LEU A 126 -29.02 -7.90 4.18
N CYS A 127 -28.67 -7.42 5.37
CA CYS A 127 -28.42 -8.22 6.58
C CYS A 127 -29.39 -7.82 7.71
N PRO A 128 -29.57 -8.64 8.76
CA PRO A 128 -28.65 -9.65 9.29
C PRO A 128 -28.41 -10.84 8.37
N CYS A 129 -27.15 -11.31 8.32
CA CYS A 129 -26.72 -12.42 7.46
C CYS A 129 -25.98 -13.47 8.30
N THR A 130 -25.77 -14.67 7.76
CA THR A 130 -24.92 -15.71 8.39
C THR A 130 -23.49 -15.75 7.84
N SER A 131 -23.26 -15.16 6.67
CA SER A 131 -21.95 -14.78 6.12
C SER A 131 -22.14 -13.51 5.29
N TRP A 132 -21.06 -12.80 4.97
CA TRP A 132 -21.13 -11.69 4.03
C TRP A 132 -19.97 -11.77 3.04
N ARG A 133 -20.32 -11.94 1.76
CA ARG A 133 -19.41 -11.99 0.60
C ARG A 133 -18.25 -13.00 0.74
N TRP A 134 -18.41 -14.03 1.57
CA TRP A 134 -17.39 -15.06 1.76
C TRP A 134 -17.83 -16.39 1.15
N LYS A 135 -17.08 -16.90 0.18
CA LYS A 135 -17.42 -18.16 -0.50
C LYS A 135 -17.20 -19.37 0.42
N PRO A 136 -18.12 -20.35 0.46
CA PRO A 136 -17.85 -21.62 1.13
C PRO A 136 -16.61 -22.32 0.55
N GLY A 137 -15.67 -22.68 1.42
CA GLY A 137 -14.40 -23.28 0.99
C GLY A 137 -13.47 -22.31 0.25
N GLU A 138 -13.55 -21.01 0.55
CA GLU A 138 -12.64 -19.98 0.06
C GLU A 138 -11.17 -20.36 0.25
N ARG A 139 -10.37 -20.17 -0.80
CA ARG A 139 -8.99 -20.66 -0.95
C ARG A 139 -8.10 -19.78 -1.85
N PHE A 140 -8.42 -18.49 -2.06
CA PHE A 140 -7.66 -17.61 -2.95
C PHE A 140 -6.16 -17.48 -2.60
N ILE A 141 -5.78 -17.58 -1.31
CA ILE A 141 -4.37 -17.56 -0.88
C ILE A 141 -3.69 -18.87 -1.30
N GLU A 142 -4.31 -20.02 -1.05
CA GLU A 142 -3.82 -21.32 -1.52
C GLU A 142 -3.68 -21.36 -3.04
N GLU A 143 -4.68 -20.88 -3.78
CA GLU A 143 -4.69 -20.86 -5.24
C GLU A 143 -3.55 -20.01 -5.79
N ALA A 144 -3.33 -18.81 -5.22
CA ALA A 144 -2.22 -17.95 -5.60
C ALA A 144 -0.85 -18.60 -5.31
N VAL A 145 -0.70 -19.29 -4.17
CA VAL A 145 0.54 -20.03 -3.83
C VAL A 145 0.73 -21.26 -4.72
N ASP A 146 -0.33 -21.93 -5.15
CA ASP A 146 -0.26 -23.05 -6.09
C ASP A 146 0.18 -22.57 -7.49
N ILE A 147 -0.28 -21.39 -7.91
CA ILE A 147 0.20 -20.73 -9.12
C ILE A 147 1.65 -20.28 -8.98
N TYR A 148 2.03 -19.69 -7.83
CA TYR A 148 3.41 -19.35 -7.51
C TYR A 148 4.33 -20.56 -7.65
N ALA A 149 3.91 -21.74 -7.17
CA ALA A 149 4.68 -22.97 -7.28
C ALA A 149 5.01 -23.35 -8.73
N ARG A 150 4.09 -23.10 -9.67
CA ARG A 150 4.28 -23.35 -11.11
C ARG A 150 5.31 -22.43 -11.74
N VAL A 151 5.37 -21.16 -11.30
CA VAL A 151 6.25 -20.15 -11.89
C VAL A 151 7.57 -19.97 -11.12
N TYR A 152 7.66 -20.49 -9.89
CA TYR A 152 8.84 -20.43 -9.02
C TYR A 152 10.15 -20.89 -9.71
N PRO A 153 10.16 -21.96 -10.55
CA PRO A 153 11.39 -22.36 -11.24
C PRO A 153 11.98 -21.28 -12.14
N ASN A 154 11.15 -20.40 -12.68
CA ASN A 154 11.55 -19.25 -13.49
C ASN A 154 11.94 -18.06 -12.62
N LEU A 155 11.13 -17.70 -11.61
CA LEU A 155 11.41 -16.56 -10.71
C LEU A 155 12.80 -16.64 -10.07
N ARG A 156 13.19 -17.83 -9.60
CA ARG A 156 14.52 -18.06 -8.98
C ARG A 156 15.70 -17.94 -9.95
N GLN A 157 15.45 -17.84 -11.27
CA GLN A 157 16.49 -17.53 -12.26
C GLN A 157 16.78 -16.04 -12.36
N HIS A 158 15.82 -15.20 -11.95
CA HIS A 158 15.85 -13.74 -12.13
C HIS A 158 16.23 -12.99 -10.86
N ALA A 159 15.87 -13.52 -9.69
CA ALA A 159 16.34 -12.97 -8.41
C ALA A 159 16.50 -14.06 -7.35
N GLY A 160 17.48 -13.85 -6.47
CA GLY A 160 17.67 -14.66 -5.27
C GLY A 160 16.67 -14.29 -4.18
N GLY A 161 16.45 -15.22 -3.24
CA GLY A 161 15.71 -14.93 -2.01
C GLY A 161 14.20 -15.10 -2.09
N TYR A 162 13.64 -15.56 -3.22
CA TYR A 162 12.26 -16.02 -3.29
C TYR A 162 12.01 -17.20 -2.32
N PRO A 163 11.01 -17.14 -1.42
CA PRO A 163 10.67 -18.24 -0.54
C PRO A 163 10.21 -19.45 -1.34
N SER A 164 10.48 -20.65 -0.83
CA SER A 164 10.05 -21.87 -1.54
C SER A 164 8.52 -21.99 -1.51
N PRO A 165 7.89 -22.62 -2.53
CA PRO A 165 6.44 -22.83 -2.51
C PRO A 165 5.97 -23.62 -1.28
N LYS A 166 6.76 -24.60 -0.82
CA LYS A 166 6.50 -25.36 0.40
C LYS A 166 6.50 -24.47 1.64
N GLU A 167 7.45 -23.54 1.72
CA GLU A 167 7.54 -22.58 2.82
C GLU A 167 6.32 -21.66 2.84
N LEU A 168 5.97 -21.02 1.72
CA LEU A 168 4.78 -20.17 1.62
C LEU A 168 3.50 -20.94 1.99
N ARG A 169 3.34 -22.17 1.49
CA ARG A 169 2.18 -23.01 1.81
C ARG A 169 2.07 -23.31 3.31
N SER A 170 3.21 -23.54 3.98
CA SER A 170 3.25 -23.76 5.44
C SER A 170 2.98 -22.49 6.27
N ARG A 171 2.91 -21.33 5.60
CA ARG A 171 2.73 -20.01 6.21
C ARG A 171 1.32 -19.46 5.95
N ILE A 172 0.38 -20.28 5.46
CA ILE A 172 -1.03 -19.88 5.32
C ILE A 172 -1.76 -20.17 6.62
N TYR A 173 -2.48 -19.18 7.15
CA TYR A 173 -3.22 -19.29 8.41
C TYR A 173 -4.62 -18.70 8.29
N ASN A 174 -5.56 -19.26 9.05
CA ASN A 174 -6.83 -18.59 9.32
C ASN A 174 -6.66 -17.66 10.53
N GLY A 175 -6.92 -16.38 10.31
CA GLY A 175 -7.11 -15.37 11.34
C GLY A 175 -8.54 -15.34 11.84
N ASN A 176 -8.95 -14.19 12.37
CA ASN A 176 -10.30 -13.93 12.85
C ASN A 176 -11.20 -13.60 11.65
N ILE A 177 -11.89 -14.62 11.11
CA ILE A 177 -12.71 -14.52 9.90
C ILE A 177 -14.22 -14.63 10.15
N GLU A 178 -14.63 -15.11 11.32
CA GLU A 178 -16.04 -15.47 11.59
C GLU A 178 -16.95 -14.25 11.42
N PHE A 179 -16.66 -13.16 12.12
CA PHE A 179 -17.45 -11.94 12.05
C PHE A 179 -16.58 -10.69 12.06
N ASP A 180 -17.07 -9.67 11.37
CA ASP A 180 -16.51 -8.32 11.33
C ASP A 180 -16.16 -7.81 12.75
N GLY A 181 -14.87 -7.57 12.96
CA GLY A 181 -14.31 -7.02 14.21
C GLY A 181 -14.28 -8.01 15.38
N ASP A 182 -14.58 -9.29 15.17
CA ASP A 182 -14.65 -10.24 16.27
C ASP A 182 -13.25 -10.63 16.80
N ILE A 183 -13.04 -10.31 18.07
CA ILE A 183 -11.85 -10.65 18.84
C ILE A 183 -12.18 -11.62 19.98
N SER A 184 -13.27 -12.39 19.92
CA SER A 184 -13.69 -13.27 21.01
C SER A 184 -12.78 -14.50 21.17
N LYS A 185 -12.27 -15.06 20.07
CA LYS A 185 -11.51 -16.32 20.05
C LYS A 185 -10.10 -16.14 19.48
N ASP A 186 -9.13 -16.85 20.07
CA ASP A 186 -7.80 -17.02 19.49
C ASP A 186 -7.88 -17.88 18.22
N THR A 187 -7.07 -17.52 17.22
CA THR A 187 -7.01 -18.20 15.91
C THR A 187 -5.57 -18.57 15.59
N ALA A 188 -5.34 -19.36 14.54
CA ALA A 188 -3.97 -19.69 14.12
C ALA A 188 -3.21 -18.42 13.72
N GLY A 189 -3.87 -17.50 13.01
CA GLY A 189 -3.33 -16.19 12.63
C GLY A 189 -3.06 -15.27 13.83
N SER A 190 -3.98 -15.15 14.79
CA SER A 190 -3.74 -14.31 15.98
C SER A 190 -2.61 -14.89 16.85
N ASN A 191 -2.51 -16.22 16.94
CA ASN A 191 -1.42 -16.89 17.64
C ASN A 191 -0.07 -16.69 16.97
N LEU A 192 -0.01 -16.68 15.63
CA LEU A 192 1.20 -16.32 14.88
C LEU A 192 1.64 -14.89 15.23
N VAL A 193 0.74 -13.92 15.13
CA VAL A 193 1.05 -12.51 15.45
C VAL A 193 1.57 -12.40 16.89
N ARG A 194 0.88 -13.02 17.86
CA ARG A 194 1.32 -13.07 19.26
C ARG A 194 2.74 -13.61 19.40
N GLN A 195 3.04 -14.73 18.74
CA GLN A 195 4.37 -15.36 18.80
C GLN A 195 5.44 -14.46 18.18
N SER A 196 5.20 -13.89 17.00
CA SER A 196 6.16 -13.01 16.32
C SER A 196 6.50 -11.76 17.13
N LEU A 197 5.51 -11.16 17.82
CA LEU A 197 5.72 -10.00 18.69
C LEU A 197 6.43 -10.34 20.00
N LEU A 198 6.26 -11.55 20.52
CA LEU A 198 6.90 -12.01 21.75
C LEU A 198 8.28 -12.67 21.55
N ASP A 199 8.66 -13.01 20.32
CA ASP A 199 9.95 -13.67 20.06
C ASP A 199 11.17 -12.75 20.31
N ASN A 200 12.37 -13.32 20.32
CA ASN A 200 13.62 -12.60 20.60
C ASN A 200 14.37 -12.14 19.34
N ARG A 201 13.79 -12.29 18.15
CA ARG A 201 14.42 -11.77 16.93
C ARG A 201 14.36 -10.23 16.95
N PRO A 202 15.46 -9.54 16.61
CA PRO A 202 15.51 -8.08 16.62
C PRO A 202 14.67 -7.48 15.49
N GLY A 203 14.43 -6.17 15.58
CA GLY A 203 13.71 -5.40 14.57
C GLY A 203 12.18 -5.56 14.62
N PRO A 204 11.47 -4.74 13.84
CA PRO A 204 10.02 -4.74 13.80
C PRO A 204 9.45 -5.96 13.06
N VAL A 205 8.17 -6.22 13.32
CA VAL A 205 7.29 -7.07 12.53
C VAL A 205 6.23 -6.16 11.93
N TYR A 206 6.20 -6.09 10.61
CA TYR A 206 5.20 -5.35 9.86
C TYR A 206 3.94 -6.19 9.75
N LEU A 207 2.86 -5.71 10.37
CA LEU A 207 1.53 -6.28 10.30
C LEU A 207 0.79 -5.55 9.19
N LEU A 208 0.74 -6.20 8.03
CA LEU A 208 0.23 -5.64 6.78
C LEU A 208 -1.21 -6.12 6.60
N THR A 209 -2.19 -5.22 6.57
CA THR A 209 -3.59 -5.63 6.44
C THR A 209 -4.34 -4.83 5.36
N GLY A 210 -4.85 -5.57 4.37
CA GLY A 210 -5.90 -5.12 3.45
C GLY A 210 -7.31 -5.35 3.99
N ALA A 211 -7.42 -6.18 5.03
CA ALA A 211 -8.67 -6.47 5.73
C ALA A 211 -8.82 -5.63 7.03
N GLY A 212 -9.76 -6.04 7.89
CA GLY A 212 -9.90 -5.54 9.25
C GLY A 212 -8.78 -6.00 10.21
N GLN A 213 -8.62 -5.28 11.32
CA GLN A 213 -7.55 -5.49 12.29
C GLN A 213 -7.90 -6.51 13.40
N SER A 214 -9.04 -7.20 13.32
CA SER A 214 -9.50 -8.16 14.33
C SER A 214 -8.44 -9.20 14.69
N THR A 215 -7.75 -9.78 13.70
CA THR A 215 -6.68 -10.77 13.93
C THR A 215 -5.52 -10.19 14.76
N ILE A 216 -5.11 -8.95 14.47
CA ILE A 216 -4.05 -8.23 15.20
C ILE A 216 -4.51 -7.91 16.61
N ALA A 217 -5.71 -7.35 16.74
CA ALA A 217 -6.29 -6.95 18.02
C ALA A 217 -6.49 -8.15 18.95
N ARG A 218 -6.92 -9.30 18.42
CA ARG A 218 -7.02 -10.54 19.19
C ARG A 218 -5.66 -10.98 19.73
N ALA A 219 -4.61 -10.93 18.90
CA ALA A 219 -3.26 -11.26 19.33
C ALA A 219 -2.78 -10.36 20.48
N LEU A 220 -2.96 -9.04 20.31
CA LEU A 220 -2.63 -8.03 21.32
C LEU A 220 -3.46 -8.21 22.60
N LYS A 221 -4.74 -8.55 22.47
CA LYS A 221 -5.60 -8.85 23.60
C LYS A 221 -5.13 -10.07 24.37
N SER A 222 -4.71 -11.14 23.68
CA SER A 222 -4.19 -12.33 24.35
C SER A 222 -2.87 -12.07 25.07
N ILE A 223 -2.00 -11.19 24.55
CA ILE A 223 -0.80 -10.73 25.26
C ILE A 223 -1.22 -9.95 26.51
N LYS A 224 -2.12 -8.99 26.38
CA LYS A 224 -2.60 -8.17 27.50
C LYS A 224 -3.23 -9.04 28.59
N ASP A 225 -4.18 -9.89 28.24
CA ASP A 225 -4.87 -10.81 29.17
C ASP A 225 -3.86 -11.69 29.94
N GLN A 226 -2.77 -12.13 29.29
CA GLN A 226 -1.75 -12.97 29.90
C GLN A 226 -0.81 -12.21 30.85
N TYR A 227 -0.42 -10.98 30.50
CA TYR A 227 0.71 -10.32 31.13
C TYR A 227 0.35 -9.09 31.98
N GLU A 228 -0.80 -8.45 31.77
CA GLU A 228 -1.12 -7.12 32.36
C GLU A 228 -1.03 -7.08 33.89
N ASN A 229 -1.38 -8.18 34.56
CA ASN A 229 -1.39 -8.30 36.02
C ASN A 229 -0.10 -8.94 36.56
N THR A 230 0.97 -8.95 35.77
CA THR A 230 2.27 -9.54 36.14
C THR A 230 3.36 -8.48 36.27
N PRO A 231 4.42 -8.72 37.07
CA PRO A 231 5.58 -7.81 37.13
C PRO A 231 6.31 -7.63 35.78
N SER A 232 6.08 -8.52 34.82
CA SER A 232 6.70 -8.45 33.50
C SER A 232 6.01 -7.50 32.53
N TRP A 233 4.81 -6.99 32.88
CA TRP A 233 3.98 -6.18 31.99
C TRP A 233 4.71 -4.98 31.37
N PRO A 234 5.42 -4.11 32.12
CA PRO A 234 6.06 -2.93 31.51
C PRO A 234 7.05 -3.31 30.40
N ARG A 235 7.82 -4.40 30.62
CA ARG A 235 8.78 -4.90 29.64
C ARG A 235 8.11 -5.53 28.42
N ILE A 236 7.05 -6.32 28.64
CA ILE A 236 6.30 -6.96 27.55
C ILE A 236 5.57 -5.91 26.71
N TYR A 237 4.90 -4.96 27.36
CA TYR A 237 4.21 -3.86 26.69
C TYR A 237 5.17 -3.08 25.80
N GLN A 238 6.29 -2.60 26.37
CA GLN A 238 7.30 -1.86 25.60
C GLN A 238 7.86 -2.68 24.43
N LYS A 239 8.17 -3.96 24.66
CA LYS A 239 8.67 -4.86 23.60
C LYS A 239 7.67 -4.98 22.45
N VAL A 240 6.40 -5.20 22.76
CA VAL A 240 5.35 -5.38 21.75
C VAL A 240 5.10 -4.07 21.01
N SER A 241 4.99 -2.94 21.70
CA SER A 241 4.77 -1.63 21.09
C SER A 241 5.90 -1.21 20.15
N GLN A 242 7.16 -1.44 20.54
CA GLN A 242 8.32 -1.13 19.68
C GLN A 242 8.47 -2.08 18.49
N LYS A 243 7.92 -3.30 18.60
CA LYS A 243 8.11 -4.34 17.60
C LYS A 243 6.99 -4.38 16.58
N ALA A 244 5.77 -4.01 16.93
CA ALA A 244 4.66 -3.97 16.00
C ALA A 244 4.66 -2.67 15.19
N ILE A 245 4.63 -2.79 13.86
CA ILE A 245 4.27 -1.69 12.96
C ILE A 245 3.06 -2.15 12.15
N ILE A 246 1.91 -1.50 12.34
CA ILE A 246 0.70 -1.80 11.59
C ILE A 246 0.68 -0.92 10.34
N GLN A 247 0.64 -1.52 9.15
CA GLN A 247 0.40 -0.81 7.89
C GLN A 247 -0.93 -1.28 7.33
N SER A 248 -1.88 -0.34 7.19
CA SER A 248 -3.27 -0.69 6.92
C SER A 248 -3.88 0.14 5.81
N PHE A 249 -4.72 -0.48 4.99
CA PHE A 249 -5.68 0.23 4.15
C PHE A 249 -6.91 0.63 4.99
N GLY A 250 -6.76 1.61 5.89
CA GLY A 250 -7.86 2.04 6.77
C GLY A 250 -8.17 1.09 7.92
N ASP A 251 -9.03 1.55 8.82
CA ASP A 251 -9.67 0.72 9.84
C ASP A 251 -10.97 0.16 9.23
N GLN A 252 -10.93 -1.10 8.79
CA GLN A 252 -12.01 -1.68 7.99
C GLN A 252 -13.06 -2.41 8.83
N ASP A 253 -12.75 -2.74 10.07
CA ASP A 253 -13.65 -3.43 11.00
C ASP A 253 -13.90 -2.65 12.30
N GLY A 254 -13.26 -1.48 12.49
CA GLY A 254 -13.42 -0.64 13.68
C GLY A 254 -12.60 -1.12 14.87
N THR A 255 -11.79 -2.17 14.72
CA THR A 255 -11.04 -2.77 15.83
C THR A 255 -9.83 -1.94 16.22
N TYR A 256 -9.26 -1.17 15.28
CA TYR A 256 -8.22 -0.22 15.65
C TYR A 256 -8.78 0.84 16.62
N ALA A 257 -9.88 1.49 16.25
CA ALA A 257 -10.49 2.53 17.08
C ALA A 257 -11.07 2.00 18.40
N SER A 258 -11.70 0.81 18.39
CA SER A 258 -12.37 0.25 19.57
C SER A 258 -11.44 -0.50 20.53
N TYR A 259 -10.31 -1.02 20.06
CA TYR A 259 -9.40 -1.82 20.90
C TYR A 259 -7.94 -1.38 20.82
N ILE A 260 -7.31 -1.45 19.63
CA ILE A 260 -5.85 -1.29 19.50
C ILE A 260 -5.41 0.09 19.98
N GLY A 261 -5.99 1.17 19.44
CA GLY A 261 -5.62 2.54 19.79
C GLY A 261 -5.91 2.89 21.26
N GLN A 262 -6.81 2.18 21.92
CA GLN A 262 -7.13 2.40 23.34
C GLN A 262 -6.19 1.65 24.29
N ASN A 263 -5.77 0.45 23.91
CA ASN A 263 -5.00 -0.46 24.77
C ASN A 263 -3.49 -0.46 24.47
N TRP A 264 -3.11 -0.05 23.26
CA TRP A 264 -1.75 -0.07 22.74
C TRP A 264 -1.41 1.20 21.94
N PRO A 265 -1.57 2.41 22.53
CA PRO A 265 -1.38 3.68 21.82
C PRO A 265 0.06 3.92 21.32
N ASP A 266 1.04 3.19 21.87
CA ASP A 266 2.45 3.30 21.48
C ASP A 266 2.83 2.39 20.30
N ILE A 267 1.90 1.58 19.78
CA ILE A 267 2.11 0.84 18.52
C ILE A 267 2.03 1.83 17.36
N GLU A 268 3.03 1.79 16.48
CA GLU A 268 3.01 2.59 15.26
C GLU A 268 1.93 2.09 14.29
N PHE A 269 0.98 2.96 13.94
CA PHE A 269 -0.05 2.71 12.94
C PHE A 269 0.13 3.64 11.74
N ARG A 270 0.35 3.05 10.57
CA ARG A 270 0.52 3.76 9.30
C ARG A 270 -0.72 3.58 8.44
N GLN A 271 -1.36 4.68 8.12
CA GLN A 271 -2.49 4.70 7.18
C GLN A 271 -1.97 4.71 5.75
N MET A 272 -2.14 3.59 5.05
CA MET A 272 -1.60 3.36 3.70
C MET A 272 -2.68 3.43 2.61
N SER A 273 -3.88 3.93 2.91
CA SER A 273 -5.01 3.98 1.98
C SER A 273 -4.83 5.01 0.85
N THR A 274 -4.08 4.65 -0.19
CA THR A 274 -3.80 5.53 -1.34
C THR A 274 -4.68 5.14 -2.53
N SER A 275 -5.40 6.11 -3.09
CA SER A 275 -6.38 5.85 -4.15
C SER A 275 -5.75 5.39 -5.46
N ILE A 276 -4.46 5.63 -5.70
CA ILE A 276 -3.77 5.19 -6.93
C ILE A 276 -3.70 3.67 -7.06
N TRP A 277 -3.65 2.96 -5.93
CA TRP A 277 -3.62 1.50 -5.90
C TRP A 277 -5.03 0.90 -5.88
N GLY A 278 -6.05 1.67 -5.48
CA GLY A 278 -7.43 1.18 -5.36
C GLY A 278 -8.32 1.44 -6.57
N TYR A 279 -9.61 1.14 -6.42
CA TYR A 279 -10.67 1.42 -7.41
C TYR A 279 -10.74 2.89 -7.87
N GLY A 280 -10.22 3.82 -7.07
CA GLY A 280 -10.10 5.24 -7.38
C GLY A 280 -8.93 5.63 -8.28
N ALA A 281 -8.12 4.68 -8.78
CA ALA A 281 -6.84 4.97 -9.44
C ALA A 281 -6.95 5.94 -10.62
N ARG A 282 -8.03 5.83 -11.41
CA ARG A 282 -8.27 6.71 -12.58
C ARG A 282 -8.43 8.19 -12.21
N ASN A 283 -8.80 8.48 -10.96
CA ASN A 283 -8.90 9.85 -10.45
C ASN A 283 -7.58 10.35 -9.83
N ALA A 284 -6.65 9.43 -9.51
CA ALA A 284 -5.40 9.74 -8.83
C ALA A 284 -4.16 9.62 -9.73
N VAL A 285 -4.27 8.93 -10.87
CA VAL A 285 -3.16 8.68 -11.79
C VAL A 285 -2.71 9.97 -12.45
N LEU A 286 -1.39 10.14 -12.57
CA LEU A 286 -0.83 11.27 -13.31
C LEU A 286 -1.07 11.09 -14.82
N PRO A 287 -1.29 12.17 -15.59
CA PRO A 287 -1.61 12.07 -17.01
C PRO A 287 -0.64 11.22 -17.83
N GLN A 288 0.67 11.31 -17.56
CA GLN A 288 1.71 10.53 -18.24
C GLN A 288 1.63 9.02 -17.95
N ASP A 289 1.01 8.64 -16.84
CA ASP A 289 0.94 7.27 -16.33
C ASP A 289 -0.45 6.63 -16.55
N ALA A 290 -1.43 7.39 -17.06
CA ALA A 290 -2.79 6.90 -17.30
C ALA A 290 -2.84 5.63 -18.18
N ARG A 291 -1.87 5.47 -19.10
CA ARG A 291 -1.73 4.29 -19.95
C ARG A 291 -1.60 2.98 -19.18
N TYR A 292 -1.04 2.99 -17.97
CA TYR A 292 -0.83 1.80 -17.15
C TYR A 292 -2.14 1.21 -16.60
N LEU A 293 -3.24 1.96 -16.66
CA LEU A 293 -4.59 1.49 -16.27
C LEU A 293 -5.42 0.98 -17.47
N SER A 294 -4.91 1.13 -18.69
CA SER A 294 -5.63 0.79 -19.91
C SER A 294 -5.74 -0.73 -20.12
N ALA A 295 -6.77 -1.16 -20.85
CA ALA A 295 -6.92 -2.55 -21.27
C ALA A 295 -5.73 -3.04 -22.10
N ALA A 296 -5.24 -2.22 -23.03
CA ALA A 296 -4.11 -2.57 -23.89
C ALA A 296 -2.83 -2.85 -23.09
N TRP A 297 -2.47 -1.97 -22.14
CA TRP A 297 -1.28 -2.17 -21.33
C TRP A 297 -1.43 -3.35 -20.37
N THR A 298 -2.58 -3.44 -19.68
CA THR A 298 -2.87 -4.53 -18.73
C THR A 298 -2.85 -5.88 -19.41
N LYS A 299 -3.46 -6.00 -20.59
CA LYS A 299 -3.43 -7.21 -21.42
C LYS A 299 -2.00 -7.61 -21.76
N ALA A 300 -1.24 -6.68 -22.34
CA ALA A 300 0.11 -7.00 -22.82
C ALA A 300 1.08 -7.40 -21.69
N ASN A 301 0.97 -6.78 -20.51
CA ASN A 301 1.99 -6.88 -19.46
C ASN A 301 1.56 -7.65 -18.22
N VAL A 302 0.26 -7.89 -18.05
CA VAL A 302 -0.30 -8.57 -16.88
C VAL A 302 -1.17 -9.74 -17.31
N SER A 303 -2.37 -9.50 -17.85
CA SER A 303 -3.39 -10.56 -17.95
C SER A 303 -3.14 -11.62 -19.03
N ASP A 304 -2.34 -11.34 -20.06
CA ASP A 304 -1.88 -12.38 -21.00
C ASP A 304 -0.56 -13.06 -20.57
N VAL A 305 0.01 -12.67 -19.41
CA VAL A 305 1.34 -13.12 -18.99
C VAL A 305 1.25 -14.34 -18.07
N GLY A 306 1.08 -15.50 -18.71
CA GLY A 306 1.20 -16.80 -18.04
C GLY A 306 0.14 -17.05 -16.96
N PRO A 307 0.41 -18.01 -16.06
CA PRO A 307 -0.59 -18.47 -15.09
C PRO A 307 -1.06 -17.39 -14.10
N PHE A 308 -0.17 -16.48 -13.69
CA PHE A 308 -0.58 -15.37 -12.83
C PHE A 308 -1.41 -14.34 -13.59
N GLY A 309 -1.12 -14.11 -14.88
CA GLY A 309 -1.92 -13.22 -15.72
C GLY A 309 -3.36 -13.72 -15.89
N GLU A 310 -3.53 -15.02 -16.12
CA GLU A 310 -4.86 -15.66 -16.20
C GLU A 310 -5.65 -15.55 -14.89
N TYR A 311 -4.96 -15.64 -13.75
CA TYR A 311 -5.56 -15.53 -12.43
C TYR A 311 -5.98 -14.10 -12.09
N TYR A 312 -5.15 -13.11 -12.45
CA TYR A 312 -5.36 -11.68 -12.20
C TYR A 312 -6.75 -11.19 -12.67
N ARG A 313 -7.43 -10.41 -11.84
CA ARG A 313 -8.77 -9.85 -12.09
C ARG A 313 -8.66 -8.58 -12.91
N VAL A 314 -9.40 -8.53 -14.02
CA VAL A 314 -9.50 -7.36 -14.91
C VAL A 314 -10.95 -7.10 -15.28
N TRP A 315 -11.25 -5.87 -15.69
CA TRP A 315 -12.62 -5.50 -16.01
C TRP A 315 -13.18 -6.37 -17.15
N GLY A 316 -14.39 -6.89 -17.02
CA GLY A 316 -15.01 -7.74 -18.05
C GLY A 316 -14.39 -9.13 -18.18
N ASP A 317 -13.74 -9.65 -17.14
CA ASP A 317 -13.14 -11.00 -17.10
C ASP A 317 -14.17 -12.14 -16.96
N GLY A 318 -15.44 -11.81 -16.74
CA GLY A 318 -16.52 -12.78 -16.53
C GLY A 318 -16.48 -13.52 -15.19
N LYS A 319 -15.60 -13.13 -14.27
CA LYS A 319 -15.46 -13.73 -12.94
C LYS A 319 -16.29 -12.96 -11.91
N GLN A 320 -16.68 -13.64 -10.83
CA GLN A 320 -17.30 -13.05 -9.64
C GLN A 320 -16.58 -13.55 -8.38
N MET A 321 -16.47 -12.72 -7.34
CA MET A 321 -15.96 -13.11 -6.02
C MET A 321 -16.88 -14.15 -5.37
N VAL A 322 -18.17 -13.81 -5.27
CA VAL A 322 -19.22 -14.71 -4.79
C VAL A 322 -20.39 -14.68 -5.76
N GLU A 323 -20.97 -15.85 -6.02
CA GLU A 323 -22.15 -15.96 -6.87
C GLU A 323 -23.29 -15.11 -6.31
N GLY A 324 -23.85 -14.23 -7.14
CA GLY A 324 -24.95 -13.34 -6.75
C GLY A 324 -24.53 -12.12 -5.95
N ASP A 325 -23.23 -11.82 -5.85
CA ASP A 325 -22.74 -10.59 -5.24
C ASP A 325 -23.21 -9.36 -6.04
N VAL A 326 -24.13 -8.59 -5.45
CA VAL A 326 -24.72 -7.39 -6.06
C VAL A 326 -23.76 -6.21 -6.13
N PHE A 327 -22.60 -6.26 -5.46
CA PHE A 327 -21.55 -5.24 -5.52
C PHE A 327 -20.43 -5.59 -6.53
N ASP A 328 -20.37 -6.85 -7.00
CA ASP A 328 -19.39 -7.31 -7.99
C ASP A 328 -19.96 -7.29 -9.40
N HIS A 329 -20.00 -6.10 -10.00
CA HIS A 329 -20.32 -5.94 -11.42
C HIS A 329 -19.08 -5.98 -12.34
N PHE A 330 -17.89 -6.28 -11.80
CA PHE A 330 -16.62 -6.14 -12.51
C PHE A 330 -16.44 -7.16 -13.63
N GLY A 331 -17.09 -8.33 -13.54
CA GLY A 331 -17.07 -9.35 -14.58
C GLY A 331 -17.74 -8.95 -15.90
N TYR A 332 -18.50 -7.84 -15.94
CA TYR A 332 -19.23 -7.39 -17.13
C TYR A 332 -18.55 -6.23 -17.85
N SER A 333 -18.68 -6.16 -19.17
CA SER A 333 -18.20 -5.04 -19.99
C SER A 333 -19.19 -4.72 -21.10
N GLY A 334 -19.14 -3.49 -21.62
CA GLY A 334 -20.05 -3.04 -22.70
C GLY A 334 -21.46 -2.70 -22.24
N LEU A 335 -21.69 -2.62 -20.92
CA LEU A 335 -22.95 -2.21 -20.31
C LEU A 335 -22.82 -0.81 -19.71
N THR A 336 -23.89 -0.02 -19.76
CA THR A 336 -23.96 1.26 -19.04
C THR A 336 -24.29 1.03 -17.56
N THR A 337 -24.04 2.06 -16.74
CA THR A 337 -24.45 2.09 -15.32
C THR A 337 -25.94 1.78 -15.16
N GLU A 338 -26.80 2.32 -16.02
CA GLU A 338 -28.24 2.11 -15.98
C GLU A 338 -28.62 0.66 -16.30
N GLN A 339 -27.93 0.03 -17.25
CA GLN A 339 -28.16 -1.37 -17.61
C GLN A 339 -27.74 -2.30 -16.47
N LEU A 340 -26.58 -2.06 -15.86
CA LEU A 340 -26.11 -2.83 -14.70
C LEU A 340 -27.07 -2.68 -13.50
N ARG A 341 -27.55 -1.47 -13.22
CA ARG A 341 -28.57 -1.24 -12.19
C ARG A 341 -29.89 -1.96 -12.50
N ALA A 342 -30.31 -1.97 -13.77
CA ALA A 342 -31.49 -2.71 -14.20
C ALA A 342 -31.34 -4.24 -14.04
N MET A 343 -30.10 -4.75 -14.01
CA MET A 343 -29.78 -6.14 -13.69
C MET A 343 -29.71 -6.42 -12.17
N GLY A 344 -29.88 -5.41 -11.32
CA GLY A 344 -29.88 -5.55 -9.87
C GLY A 344 -28.55 -5.22 -9.17
N TYR A 345 -27.53 -4.77 -9.91
CA TYR A 345 -26.24 -4.40 -9.31
C TYR A 345 -26.25 -3.02 -8.64
N VAL A 346 -25.52 -2.92 -7.53
CA VAL A 346 -25.15 -1.68 -6.87
C VAL A 346 -23.92 -1.12 -7.58
N VAL A 347 -24.13 -0.30 -8.61
CA VAL A 347 -23.01 0.28 -9.39
C VAL A 347 -22.39 1.46 -8.63
N TRP A 348 -21.34 1.17 -7.86
CA TRP A 348 -20.59 2.14 -7.05
C TRP A 348 -19.33 2.69 -7.74
N THR A 349 -18.90 2.07 -8.84
CA THR A 349 -17.84 2.57 -9.72
C THR A 349 -18.24 2.43 -11.20
N PRO A 350 -17.97 3.43 -12.08
CA PRO A 350 -18.39 3.39 -13.47
C PRO A 350 -17.77 2.22 -14.26
N PRO A 351 -18.52 1.60 -15.20
CA PRO A 351 -18.00 0.51 -16.01
C PRO A 351 -16.84 0.94 -16.91
N GLN A 352 -15.89 0.02 -17.12
CA GLN A 352 -14.67 0.26 -17.90
C GLN A 352 -14.62 -0.61 -19.16
N GLU A 353 -13.65 -0.31 -20.03
CA GLU A 353 -13.32 -1.16 -21.19
C GLU A 353 -12.87 -2.55 -20.72
N LYS A 354 -13.31 -3.59 -21.44
CA LYS A 354 -12.89 -4.98 -21.19
C LYS A 354 -11.37 -5.12 -21.19
N GLY A 355 -10.83 -5.76 -20.16
CA GLY A 355 -9.40 -6.00 -19.95
C GLY A 355 -8.69 -4.89 -19.18
N SER A 356 -9.38 -3.80 -18.82
CA SER A 356 -8.76 -2.72 -18.05
C SER A 356 -8.43 -3.13 -16.61
N TRP A 357 -7.41 -2.51 -16.05
CA TRP A 357 -7.06 -2.65 -14.63
C TRP A 357 -8.23 -2.22 -13.73
N ILE A 358 -8.51 -2.99 -12.67
CA ILE A 358 -9.61 -2.73 -11.72
C ILE A 358 -9.09 -2.03 -10.47
N SER A 359 -8.38 -2.77 -9.61
CA SER A 359 -7.90 -2.36 -8.29
C SER A 359 -6.82 -3.34 -7.79
N GLU A 360 -5.92 -2.82 -6.97
CA GLU A 360 -4.91 -3.48 -6.14
C GLU A 360 -4.80 -2.70 -4.80
N GLY A 361 -5.94 -2.32 -4.19
CA GLY A 361 -6.02 -1.28 -3.15
C GLY A 361 -4.97 -1.40 -2.06
N ASP A 362 -4.74 -2.62 -1.62
CA ASP A 362 -3.87 -2.92 -0.49
C ASP A 362 -2.40 -3.02 -0.85
N THR A 363 -2.02 -2.94 -2.12
CA THR A 363 -0.62 -3.00 -2.55
C THR A 363 0.24 -1.95 -1.85
N SER A 364 -0.31 -0.78 -1.54
CA SER A 364 0.41 0.28 -0.83
C SER A 364 1.00 -0.15 0.51
N ILE A 365 0.40 -1.12 1.21
CA ILE A 365 0.82 -1.53 2.56
C ILE A 365 2.21 -2.16 2.60
N PHE A 366 2.71 -2.70 1.48
CA PHE A 366 4.07 -3.29 1.43
C PHE A 366 5.03 -2.53 0.52
N MET A 367 4.55 -1.63 -0.33
CA MET A 367 5.38 -1.01 -1.37
C MET A 367 6.48 -0.07 -0.83
N ASN A 368 6.33 0.43 0.40
CA ASN A 368 7.41 1.15 1.08
C ASN A 368 8.48 0.25 1.68
N LEU A 369 8.21 -1.06 1.80
CA LEU A 369 9.16 -2.07 2.29
C LEU A 369 10.04 -2.66 1.18
N VAL A 370 9.68 -2.46 -0.09
CA VAL A 370 10.48 -2.88 -1.24
C VAL A 370 11.79 -2.10 -1.27
N ASP A 371 12.92 -2.81 -1.39
CA ASP A 371 14.25 -2.19 -1.44
C ASP A 371 14.60 -1.68 -2.84
N ASN A 372 13.89 -0.64 -3.27
CA ASN A 372 14.21 0.11 -4.49
C ASN A 372 15.18 1.28 -4.23
N GLY A 373 15.71 1.39 -3.01
CA GLY A 373 16.63 2.43 -2.55
C GLY A 373 16.00 3.80 -2.23
N LEU A 374 14.67 3.94 -2.31
CA LEU A 374 13.95 5.10 -1.76
C LEU A 374 13.92 5.10 -0.23
N ARG A 375 14.21 3.97 0.43
CA ARG A 375 14.26 3.84 1.89
C ARG A 375 12.94 4.25 2.59
N GLY A 376 11.80 4.00 1.93
CA GLY A 376 10.47 4.36 2.47
C GLY A 376 10.10 3.64 3.78
N TYR A 377 10.81 2.56 4.13
CA TYR A 377 10.60 1.83 5.38
C TYR A 377 11.26 2.48 6.60
N VAL A 378 12.27 3.33 6.39
CA VAL A 378 13.12 3.89 7.46
C VAL A 378 12.32 4.83 8.38
N ASP A 379 11.48 5.67 7.77
CA ASP A 379 10.63 6.62 8.47
C ASP A 379 9.37 6.86 7.62
N ALA A 380 8.21 6.93 8.25
CA ALA A 380 6.93 7.03 7.55
C ALA A 380 6.81 8.33 6.71
N SER A 381 7.56 9.38 7.04
CA SER A 381 7.57 10.65 6.32
C SER A 381 8.40 10.61 5.03
N TYR A 382 9.30 9.63 4.86
CA TYR A 382 10.23 9.59 3.73
C TYR A 382 9.51 9.33 2.42
N GLY A 383 8.51 8.47 2.46
CA GLY A 383 7.75 8.07 1.29
C GLY A 383 8.44 7.14 0.32
N GLY A 384 7.63 6.47 -0.47
CA GLY A 384 8.05 5.55 -1.52
C GLY A 384 6.85 5.15 -2.37
N TRP A 385 6.93 3.99 -3.02
CA TRP A 385 5.89 3.52 -3.93
C TRP A 385 4.51 3.32 -3.25
N GLY A 386 4.48 3.15 -1.93
CA GLY A 386 3.24 3.05 -1.15
C GLY A 386 2.68 4.39 -0.65
N GLY A 387 3.33 5.52 -0.95
CA GLY A 387 3.00 6.83 -0.38
C GLY A 387 3.82 7.16 0.87
N ARG A 388 3.35 8.11 1.69
CA ARG A 388 3.99 8.52 2.95
C ARG A 388 2.96 9.04 3.95
N ASP A 389 3.32 9.06 5.23
CA ASP A 389 2.48 9.64 6.28
C ASP A 389 2.87 11.11 6.54
N ALA A 390 2.37 12.01 5.69
CA ALA A 390 2.57 13.45 5.83
C ALA A 390 1.55 14.28 5.04
N ASN A 391 1.61 15.60 5.23
CA ASN A 391 0.75 16.56 4.54
C ASN A 391 1.32 16.89 3.15
N ASP A 392 0.99 16.05 2.18
CA ASP A 392 1.35 16.23 0.78
C ASP A 392 0.54 17.27 0.05
N VAL A 393 1.15 17.88 -0.96
CA VAL A 393 0.53 18.81 -1.91
C VAL A 393 0.86 18.35 -3.32
N ASP A 394 -0.13 18.34 -4.21
CA ASP A 394 0.06 18.00 -5.61
C ASP A 394 0.76 19.13 -6.40
N PRO A 395 1.18 18.91 -7.65
CA PRO A 395 1.82 19.95 -8.47
C PRO A 395 0.95 21.19 -8.73
N ASN A 396 -0.36 21.14 -8.46
CA ASN A 396 -1.29 22.26 -8.59
C ASN A 396 -1.46 23.04 -7.29
N GLY A 397 -0.75 22.67 -6.22
CA GLY A 397 -0.86 23.33 -4.91
C GLY A 397 -2.02 22.82 -4.05
N VAL A 398 -2.62 21.68 -4.37
CA VAL A 398 -3.77 21.12 -3.64
C VAL A 398 -3.30 20.01 -2.68
N PRO A 399 -3.69 20.04 -1.40
CA PRO A 399 -3.39 18.95 -0.47
C PRO A 399 -3.85 17.59 -1.02
N SER A 400 -2.94 16.62 -1.11
CA SER A 400 -3.20 15.34 -1.76
C SER A 400 -2.38 14.21 -1.16
N ARG A 401 -3.01 13.37 -0.33
CA ARG A 401 -2.41 12.12 0.17
C ARG A 401 -2.07 11.12 -0.94
N ASN A 402 -2.65 11.29 -2.13
CA ASN A 402 -2.44 10.39 -3.26
C ASN A 402 -1.16 10.71 -4.03
N TYR A 403 -0.76 11.99 -4.12
CA TYR A 403 0.37 12.39 -4.94
C TYR A 403 1.68 11.69 -4.53
N ALA A 404 1.90 11.51 -3.23
CA ALA A 404 3.06 10.80 -2.70
C ALA A 404 3.21 9.35 -3.18
N ALA A 405 2.11 8.69 -3.58
CA ALA A 405 2.14 7.37 -4.21
C ALA A 405 2.07 7.49 -5.75
N SER A 406 1.18 8.33 -6.27
CA SER A 406 0.93 8.47 -7.72
C SER A 406 2.16 8.82 -8.53
N ARG A 407 3.08 9.63 -7.99
CA ARG A 407 4.33 10.00 -8.66
C ARG A 407 5.27 8.81 -8.96
N TRP A 408 5.04 7.67 -8.31
CA TRP A 408 5.83 6.46 -8.46
C TRP A 408 5.14 5.37 -9.26
N PHE A 409 3.86 5.55 -9.58
CA PHE A 409 3.03 4.50 -10.14
C PHE A 409 3.59 3.96 -11.46
N GLY A 410 4.08 4.83 -12.36
CA GLY A 410 4.69 4.39 -13.60
C GLY A 410 5.93 3.51 -13.42
N ALA A 411 6.81 3.82 -12.47
CA ALA A 411 7.98 2.98 -12.17
C ALA A 411 7.56 1.63 -11.57
N ALA A 412 6.60 1.64 -10.64
CA ALA A 412 6.08 0.44 -10.00
C ALA A 412 5.34 -0.49 -10.99
N GLN A 413 4.64 0.07 -11.98
CA GLN A 413 3.96 -0.71 -13.03
C GLN A 413 4.94 -1.34 -14.02
N GLN A 414 6.01 -0.64 -14.37
CA GLN A 414 7.08 -1.21 -15.20
C GLN A 414 7.82 -2.34 -14.48
N ASP A 415 8.11 -2.17 -13.18
CA ASP A 415 8.72 -3.22 -12.37
C ASP A 415 7.82 -4.45 -12.25
N PHE A 416 6.52 -4.26 -12.03
CA PHE A 416 5.57 -5.36 -12.03
C PHE A 416 5.46 -6.06 -13.38
N ALA A 417 5.47 -5.31 -14.49
CA ALA A 417 5.50 -5.90 -15.83
C ALA A 417 6.76 -6.76 -16.05
N ALA A 418 7.94 -6.31 -15.61
CA ALA A 418 9.16 -7.12 -15.67
C ALA A 418 9.04 -8.39 -14.83
N ARG A 419 8.56 -8.29 -13.59
CA ARG A 419 8.36 -9.44 -12.70
C ARG A 419 7.30 -10.42 -13.24
N MET A 420 6.25 -9.94 -13.89
CA MET A 420 5.30 -10.78 -14.63
C MET A 420 6.02 -11.53 -15.76
N ARG A 421 6.91 -10.87 -16.52
CA ARG A 421 7.73 -11.54 -17.56
C ARG A 421 8.67 -12.59 -16.98
N TRP A 422 9.23 -12.38 -15.80
CA TRP A 422 10.04 -13.39 -15.11
C TRP A 422 9.26 -14.68 -14.86
N THR A 423 7.95 -14.62 -14.63
CA THR A 423 7.12 -15.83 -14.39
C THR A 423 7.07 -16.80 -15.58
N VAL A 424 7.28 -16.30 -16.80
CA VAL A 424 7.22 -17.07 -18.05
C VAL A 424 8.57 -17.22 -18.75
N THR A 425 9.64 -16.69 -18.14
CA THR A 425 10.98 -16.66 -18.74
C THR A 425 11.93 -17.54 -17.93
N SER A 426 12.43 -18.61 -18.53
CA SER A 426 13.30 -19.57 -17.81
C SER A 426 14.78 -19.22 -17.84
N ARG A 427 15.16 -18.11 -18.49
CA ARG A 427 16.56 -17.69 -18.65
C ARG A 427 16.70 -16.23 -18.26
N HIS A 428 17.61 -15.94 -17.33
CA HIS A 428 17.92 -14.58 -16.87
C HIS A 428 18.07 -13.60 -18.05
N ALA A 429 18.98 -13.87 -18.99
CA ALA A 429 19.28 -13.02 -20.15
C ALA A 429 18.14 -12.83 -21.18
N LYS A 430 16.91 -13.27 -20.89
CA LYS A 430 15.72 -13.08 -21.73
C LYS A 430 14.65 -12.19 -21.10
N ALA A 431 14.92 -11.60 -19.94
CA ALA A 431 14.10 -10.56 -19.34
C ALA A 431 15.01 -9.46 -18.77
N ASN A 432 14.47 -8.25 -18.62
CA ASN A 432 15.18 -7.13 -18.01
C ASN A 432 15.18 -7.24 -16.47
N HIS A 433 16.19 -6.65 -15.82
CA HIS A 433 16.35 -6.51 -14.37
C HIS A 433 16.83 -5.11 -14.03
N ALA A 434 16.36 -4.57 -12.90
CA ALA A 434 16.59 -3.17 -12.59
C ALA A 434 18.09 -2.84 -12.48
N PRO A 435 18.51 -1.64 -12.95
CA PRO A 435 19.86 -1.18 -12.74
C PRO A 435 20.09 -0.98 -11.24
N THR A 436 21.36 -0.94 -10.81
CA THR A 436 21.71 -0.55 -9.45
C THR A 436 22.04 0.95 -9.38
N ALA A 437 21.53 1.62 -8.35
CA ALA A 437 21.92 2.96 -7.97
C ALA A 437 22.56 2.90 -6.57
N ARG A 438 23.79 3.37 -6.44
CA ARG A 438 24.53 3.39 -5.17
C ARG A 438 25.17 4.75 -4.96
N VAL A 439 25.38 5.11 -3.70
CA VAL A 439 26.08 6.36 -3.33
C VAL A 439 27.32 6.02 -2.54
N ALA A 440 28.45 6.60 -2.93
CA ALA A 440 29.69 6.45 -2.19
C ALA A 440 29.61 7.15 -0.82
N GLY A 441 29.94 6.41 0.23
CA GLY A 441 29.91 6.89 1.61
C GLY A 441 28.57 6.67 2.31
N GLN A 442 28.40 7.33 3.46
CA GLN A 442 27.18 7.20 4.29
C GLN A 442 25.96 7.81 3.59
N LEU A 443 24.80 7.18 3.76
CA LEU A 443 23.53 7.68 3.23
C LEU A 443 22.91 8.74 4.14
N ASP A 444 23.05 8.59 5.46
CA ASP A 444 22.66 9.61 6.42
C ASP A 444 23.90 10.40 6.83
N ARG A 445 23.87 11.72 6.65
CA ARG A 445 25.03 12.59 6.86
C ARG A 445 24.67 13.79 7.73
N THR A 446 25.46 14.03 8.75
CA THR A 446 25.36 15.27 9.53
C THR A 446 26.17 16.39 8.86
N VAL A 447 25.55 17.53 8.61
CA VAL A 447 26.13 18.66 7.85
C VAL A 447 25.95 20.00 8.57
N LYS A 448 26.77 21.00 8.26
CA LYS A 448 26.64 22.38 8.77
C LYS A 448 25.91 23.28 7.75
N PRO A 449 25.21 24.33 8.20
CA PRO A 449 24.74 25.40 7.32
C PRO A 449 25.91 25.97 6.48
N GLY A 450 25.68 26.20 5.20
CA GLY A 450 26.69 26.69 4.25
C GLY A 450 27.74 25.67 3.80
N GLN A 451 27.78 24.46 4.38
CA GLN A 451 28.72 23.40 4.00
C GLN A 451 28.53 22.97 2.56
N THR A 452 29.63 22.71 1.85
CA THR A 452 29.59 22.02 0.56
C THR A 452 29.67 20.51 0.75
N VAL A 453 28.78 19.77 0.12
CA VAL A 453 28.68 18.31 0.13
C VAL A 453 28.87 17.80 -1.28
N LEU A 454 29.77 16.83 -1.46
CA LEU A 454 29.94 16.09 -2.71
C LEU A 454 29.20 14.75 -2.60
N LEU A 455 28.31 14.47 -3.54
CA LEU A 455 27.64 13.18 -3.67
C LEU A 455 28.12 12.50 -4.95
N THR A 456 28.64 11.29 -4.82
CA THR A 456 29.08 10.46 -5.95
C THR A 456 28.13 9.28 -6.06
N GLY A 457 27.27 9.32 -7.08
CA GLY A 457 26.43 8.21 -7.50
C GLY A 457 27.21 7.25 -8.38
N VAL A 458 27.01 5.96 -8.17
CA VAL A 458 27.55 4.86 -8.97
C VAL A 458 26.39 4.04 -9.49
N THR A 459 26.38 3.79 -10.80
CA THR A 459 25.31 3.06 -11.48
C THR A 459 25.85 1.91 -12.31
N SER A 460 25.12 0.81 -12.35
CA SER A 460 25.42 -0.34 -13.20
C SER A 460 24.15 -1.05 -13.59
N ASP A 461 24.18 -1.77 -14.70
CA ASP A 461 23.06 -2.57 -15.16
C ASP A 461 23.47 -4.05 -15.24
N PRO A 462 22.70 -4.99 -14.67
CA PRO A 462 23.02 -6.42 -14.70
C PRO A 462 22.86 -7.05 -16.09
N ASP A 463 22.06 -6.46 -16.97
CA ASP A 463 21.79 -6.95 -18.33
C ASP A 463 22.65 -6.23 -19.37
N HIS A 464 23.50 -5.29 -18.93
CA HIS A 464 24.35 -4.42 -19.74
C HIS A 464 23.58 -3.39 -20.58
N ASP A 465 22.37 -3.06 -20.15
CA ASP A 465 21.57 -1.99 -20.73
C ASP A 465 22.17 -0.62 -20.39
N LYS A 466 21.81 0.39 -21.18
CA LYS A 466 22.30 1.75 -20.99
C LYS A 466 21.54 2.41 -19.85
N VAL A 467 22.27 2.99 -18.91
CA VAL A 467 21.67 3.65 -17.74
C VAL A 467 21.67 5.17 -17.91
N THR A 468 20.50 5.77 -17.71
CA THR A 468 20.35 7.21 -17.52
C THR A 468 20.19 7.51 -16.04
N SER A 469 21.08 8.35 -15.48
CA SER A 469 21.03 8.71 -14.07
C SER A 469 20.94 10.22 -13.83
N GLY A 470 20.30 10.60 -12.72
CA GLY A 470 20.13 11.99 -12.32
C GLY A 470 19.93 12.14 -10.82
N TRP A 471 20.40 13.26 -10.28
CA TRP A 471 20.15 13.66 -8.90
C TRP A 471 19.06 14.71 -8.84
N TRP A 472 18.20 14.61 -7.84
CA TRP A 472 17.18 15.60 -7.55
C TRP A 472 16.90 15.69 -6.04
N GLN A 473 16.39 16.84 -5.60
CA GLN A 473 15.96 17.06 -4.22
C GLN A 473 14.53 16.57 -4.04
N TYR A 474 14.28 15.74 -3.04
CA TYR A 474 12.94 15.27 -2.72
C TYR A 474 12.29 16.19 -1.69
N THR A 475 11.87 17.36 -2.17
CA THR A 475 11.28 18.44 -1.36
C THR A 475 10.09 18.00 -0.51
N ASP A 476 9.28 17.05 -0.98
CA ASP A 476 8.11 16.61 -0.21
C ASP A 476 8.52 15.93 1.11
N ALA A 477 9.67 15.26 1.14
CA ALA A 477 10.21 14.55 2.32
C ALA A 477 11.10 15.43 3.21
N ASP A 478 11.46 16.64 2.76
CA ASP A 478 12.32 17.54 3.51
C ASP A 478 11.61 18.12 4.73
N THR A 479 12.39 18.38 5.78
CA THR A 479 11.96 19.28 6.86
C THR A 479 12.55 20.68 6.69
N TYR A 480 13.50 20.86 5.76
CA TYR A 480 13.90 22.16 5.26
C TYR A 480 12.90 22.66 4.20
N PRO A 481 12.31 23.86 4.33
CA PRO A 481 11.24 24.32 3.43
C PRO A 481 11.74 24.89 2.10
N GLY A 482 13.05 25.08 1.94
CA GLY A 482 13.64 25.68 0.73
C GLY A 482 14.17 24.65 -0.26
N THR A 483 14.74 25.16 -1.35
CA THR A 483 15.41 24.33 -2.36
C THR A 483 16.93 24.38 -2.22
N VAL A 484 17.60 23.33 -2.69
CA VAL A 484 19.06 23.30 -2.81
C VAL A 484 19.48 23.33 -4.27
N THR A 485 20.53 24.09 -4.57
CA THR A 485 21.18 24.03 -5.88
C THR A 485 22.03 22.76 -5.96
N ILE A 486 21.78 21.96 -6.99
CA ILE A 486 22.54 20.75 -7.31
C ILE A 486 23.45 21.06 -8.50
N ASP A 487 24.73 21.32 -8.23
CA ASP A 487 25.73 21.58 -9.27
C ASP A 487 26.21 20.25 -9.86
N GLN A 488 25.89 19.98 -11.13
CA GLN A 488 26.40 18.81 -11.84
C GLN A 488 27.90 18.96 -12.10
N ILE A 489 28.71 18.06 -11.52
CA ILE A 489 30.17 18.03 -11.73
C ILE A 489 30.53 17.11 -12.90
N SER A 490 29.99 15.89 -12.90
CA SER A 490 30.16 14.93 -14.00
C SER A 490 28.95 14.02 -14.11
N ARG A 491 28.56 13.66 -15.34
CA ARG A 491 27.49 12.70 -15.62
C ARG A 491 27.95 11.71 -16.69
N GLY A 492 28.13 10.47 -16.29
CA GLY A 492 28.46 9.35 -17.17
C GLY A 492 27.53 8.15 -16.92
N GLN A 493 27.72 7.09 -17.72
CA GLN A 493 26.94 5.86 -17.64
C GLN A 493 27.07 5.14 -16.28
N HIS A 494 28.27 5.16 -15.69
CA HIS A 494 28.56 4.44 -14.44
C HIS A 494 28.75 5.34 -13.21
N GLN A 495 28.79 6.66 -13.41
CA GLN A 495 29.06 7.60 -12.34
C GLN A 495 28.35 8.93 -12.56
N ASN A 496 27.75 9.47 -11.50
CA ASN A 496 27.07 10.76 -11.50
C ASN A 496 27.45 11.55 -10.25
N VAL A 497 28.29 12.57 -10.42
CA VAL A 497 28.82 13.38 -9.31
C VAL A 497 28.16 14.74 -9.30
N VAL A 498 27.60 15.10 -8.15
CA VAL A 498 27.01 16.41 -7.89
C VAL A 498 27.61 17.05 -6.64
N LYS A 499 27.64 18.37 -6.65
CA LYS A 499 28.04 19.21 -5.52
C LYS A 499 26.82 20.00 -5.06
N ILE A 500 26.58 20.00 -3.76
CA ILE A 500 25.43 20.66 -3.13
C ILE A 500 25.97 21.61 -2.07
N ARG A 501 25.42 22.82 -2.00
CA ARG A 501 25.67 23.73 -0.88
C ARG A 501 24.48 23.66 0.06
N VAL A 502 24.73 23.22 1.29
CA VAL A 502 23.72 23.24 2.35
C VAL A 502 23.32 24.69 2.58
N PRO A 503 22.02 25.03 2.54
CA PRO A 503 21.55 26.40 2.71
C PRO A 503 22.04 26.99 4.04
N ALA A 504 22.42 28.27 4.01
CA ALA A 504 22.96 28.94 5.20
C ALA A 504 21.89 29.25 6.26
N ASP A 505 20.64 29.30 5.82
CA ASP A 505 19.42 29.48 6.61
C ASP A 505 18.82 28.17 7.12
N ALA A 506 19.39 27.02 6.77
CA ALA A 506 18.92 25.74 7.28
C ALA A 506 19.19 25.64 8.79
N ALA A 507 18.14 25.40 9.56
CA ALA A 507 18.15 25.35 11.01
C ALA A 507 18.59 23.96 11.51
N PRO A 508 19.14 23.88 12.74
CA PRO A 508 19.51 22.60 13.36
C PRO A 508 18.34 21.63 13.42
N GLY A 509 18.59 20.36 13.08
CA GLY A 509 17.58 19.30 13.02
C GLY A 509 16.82 19.23 11.70
N GLN A 510 16.91 20.23 10.82
CA GLN A 510 16.30 20.14 9.49
C GLN A 510 17.02 19.11 8.63
N THR A 511 16.24 18.49 7.75
CA THR A 511 16.68 17.42 6.84
C THR A 511 16.45 17.83 5.40
N ILE A 512 17.41 17.47 4.55
CA ILE A 512 17.39 17.66 3.09
C ILE A 512 17.64 16.30 2.45
N HIS A 513 16.71 15.86 1.61
CA HIS A 513 16.67 14.54 0.98
C HIS A 513 17.06 14.66 -0.48
N LEU A 514 18.07 13.90 -0.87
CA LEU A 514 18.57 13.85 -2.24
C LEU A 514 18.41 12.44 -2.75
N VAL A 515 17.89 12.31 -3.96
CA VAL A 515 17.67 11.00 -4.60
C VAL A 515 18.50 10.93 -5.86
N LEU A 516 19.39 9.94 -5.91
CA LEU A 516 19.94 9.44 -7.16
C LEU A 516 18.88 8.53 -7.77
N GLN A 517 18.47 8.80 -9.00
CA GLN A 517 17.60 7.93 -9.78
C GLN A 517 18.39 7.38 -10.97
N ALA A 518 18.23 6.09 -11.25
CA ALA A 518 18.84 5.39 -12.38
C ALA A 518 17.77 4.59 -13.12
N THR A 519 17.65 4.83 -14.43
CA THR A 519 16.70 4.11 -15.29
C THR A 519 17.47 3.49 -16.46
N ASP A 520 17.25 2.20 -16.70
CA ASP A 520 17.82 1.49 -17.86
C ASP A 520 17.04 1.80 -19.15
N ASP A 521 17.51 1.29 -20.29
CA ASP A 521 16.78 1.29 -21.56
C ASP A 521 16.28 -0.10 -21.98
N GLY A 522 16.18 -1.02 -21.01
CA GLY A 522 15.63 -2.34 -21.19
C GLY A 522 14.11 -2.33 -21.43
N ALA A 523 13.53 -3.52 -21.61
CA ALA A 523 12.11 -3.68 -21.93
C ALA A 523 11.39 -4.62 -20.94
N PRO A 524 10.51 -4.10 -20.06
CA PRO A 524 10.22 -2.68 -19.83
C PRO A 524 11.41 -1.97 -19.17
N ALA A 525 11.48 -0.64 -19.31
CA ALA A 525 12.53 0.15 -18.67
C ALA A 525 12.33 0.17 -17.14
N LEU A 526 13.34 -0.21 -16.38
CA LEU A 526 13.29 -0.31 -14.93
C LEU A 526 14.06 0.82 -14.26
N THR A 527 13.60 1.19 -13.06
CA THR A 527 14.17 2.32 -12.31
C THR A 527 14.52 1.91 -10.89
N SER A 528 15.73 2.24 -10.47
CA SER A 528 16.18 2.15 -9.09
C SER A 528 16.61 3.52 -8.56
N TYR A 529 16.69 3.62 -7.24
CA TYR A 529 16.97 4.86 -6.54
C TYR A 529 18.07 4.65 -5.48
N GLN A 530 18.64 5.75 -5.00
CA GLN A 530 19.36 5.77 -3.72
C GLN A 530 19.15 7.12 -3.06
N ARG A 531 18.46 7.12 -1.92
CA ARG A 531 18.25 8.30 -1.08
C ARG A 531 19.44 8.57 -0.15
N VAL A 532 19.84 9.83 -0.08
CA VAL A 532 20.77 10.42 0.90
C VAL A 532 19.99 11.44 1.73
N VAL A 533 20.16 11.42 3.06
CA VAL A 533 19.55 12.39 3.98
C VAL A 533 20.65 13.22 4.64
N LEU A 534 20.59 14.53 4.46
CA LEU A 534 21.49 15.48 5.09
C LEU A 534 20.78 16.11 6.29
N THR A 535 21.23 15.81 7.52
CA THR A 535 20.71 16.40 8.75
C THR A 535 21.59 17.56 9.20
N VAL A 536 21.01 18.74 9.31
CA VAL A 536 21.74 19.95 9.72
C VAL A 536 22.02 19.91 11.21
N ARG A 537 23.30 20.03 11.61
CA ARG A 537 23.67 20.19 13.03
C ARG A 537 23.67 21.66 13.46
N GLY A 538 23.43 21.84 14.75
CA GLY A 538 23.66 23.11 15.46
C GLY A 538 25.11 23.48 15.62
#